data_AF-A0A936XH53-F1
#
_entry.id   AF-A0A936XH53-F1
#
_cell.length_a   1.000
_cell.length_b   1.000
_cell.length_c   1.000
_cell.angle_alpha   90.00
_cell.angle_beta   90.00
_cell.angle_gamma   90.00
#
_symmetry.space_group_name_H-M   'P 1'
#
loop_
_entity.id
_entity.type
_entity.pdbx_description
1 polymer ?
#
loop_
_entity_poly.entity_id
_entity_poly.type
_entity_poly.pdbx_seq_one_letter_code
_entity_poly.pdbx_strand_id
1 'polypeptide(L)'
;MAIIVTAITCGTNASGIQSPDFRKNLTIASDTVKPRVTDSLTKINQPVSDTSSLPGADSLQLRVKTDTFNLKLSKDSLEAPLKYEAADSVVVLIQGKKIIMYGKTKTNYQTIELSAPRVEMDQQTQIVTAVNSKDSTGLVLEPAHFKDGENEFYSDTIRYNFKSQIGVSWNTSTQQGEFIAQRPL
;
A
#
# COMPACT_ATOMS: atom_id res chain seq x y z
N MET A 1 -44.16 -19.11 -4.17
CA MET A 1 -43.24 -18.38 -5.06
C MET A 1 -41.92 -19.15 -5.06
N ALA A 2 -41.69 -19.99 -6.06
CA ALA A 2 -40.51 -20.85 -6.14
C ALA A 2 -39.38 -20.09 -6.84
N ILE A 3 -38.23 -19.95 -6.17
CA ILE A 3 -37.03 -19.30 -6.72
C ILE A 3 -36.23 -20.37 -7.47
N ILE A 4 -36.16 -20.24 -8.79
CA ILE A 4 -35.31 -21.05 -9.66
C ILE A 4 -33.92 -20.39 -9.69
N VAL A 5 -32.92 -21.04 -9.11
CA VAL A 5 -31.51 -20.62 -9.21
C VAL A 5 -30.88 -21.39 -10.37
N THR A 6 -30.66 -20.71 -11.49
CA THR A 6 -29.92 -21.25 -12.63
C THR A 6 -28.47 -20.81 -12.53
N ALA A 7 -27.56 -21.72 -12.17
CA ALA A 7 -26.12 -21.46 -12.24
C ALA A 7 -25.64 -21.59 -13.70
N ILE A 8 -25.05 -20.53 -14.25
CA ILE A 8 -24.34 -20.59 -15.53
C ILE A 8 -22.87 -20.85 -15.22
N THR A 9 -22.43 -22.09 -15.34
CA THR A 9 -21.02 -22.47 -15.28
C THR A 9 -20.38 -22.20 -16.65
N CYS A 10 -19.53 -21.18 -16.77
CA CYS A 10 -18.71 -20.97 -17.96
C CYS A 10 -17.34 -21.65 -17.75
N GLY A 11 -17.12 -22.79 -18.41
CA GLY A 11 -15.82 -23.42 -18.49
C GLY A 11 -15.01 -22.83 -19.64
N THR A 12 -13.92 -22.15 -19.34
CA THR A 12 -12.94 -21.70 -20.34
C THR A 12 -11.80 -22.73 -20.41
N ASN A 13 -11.75 -23.49 -21.51
CA ASN A 13 -10.59 -24.30 -21.84
C ASN A 13 -9.54 -23.38 -22.50
N ALA A 14 -8.51 -22.98 -21.76
CA ALA A 14 -7.34 -22.34 -22.36
C ALA A 14 -6.48 -23.42 -23.03
N SER A 15 -6.57 -23.53 -24.36
CA SER A 15 -5.62 -24.32 -25.15
C SER A 15 -4.32 -23.53 -25.25
N GLY A 16 -3.30 -23.94 -24.51
CA GLY A 16 -1.95 -23.38 -24.60
C GLY A 16 -1.30 -23.73 -25.94
N ILE A 17 -0.98 -22.73 -26.75
CA ILE A 17 -0.10 -22.90 -27.91
C ILE A 17 1.34 -22.92 -27.38
N GLN A 18 1.97 -24.09 -27.37
CA GLN A 18 3.42 -24.19 -27.22
C GLN A 18 4.05 -23.74 -28.54
N SER A 19 4.69 -22.57 -28.56
CA SER A 19 5.62 -22.23 -29.63
C SER A 19 6.93 -23.02 -29.42
N PRO A 20 7.41 -23.77 -30.42
CA PRO A 20 8.81 -24.19 -30.40
C PRO A 20 9.66 -22.94 -30.74
N ASP A 21 10.91 -22.91 -30.30
CA ASP A 21 11.94 -21.96 -30.78
C ASP A 21 12.19 -20.64 -30.01
N PHE A 22 12.19 -20.67 -28.67
CA PHE A 22 12.80 -19.58 -27.88
C PHE A 22 14.30 -19.80 -27.54
N ARG A 23 14.99 -20.78 -28.14
CA ARG A 23 16.46 -20.90 -27.97
C ARG A 23 17.20 -20.74 -29.29
N LYS A 24 17.17 -19.53 -29.84
CA LYS A 24 18.24 -19.07 -30.74
C LYS A 24 19.37 -18.48 -29.89
N ASN A 25 20.44 -19.24 -29.72
CA ASN A 25 21.72 -18.72 -29.23
C ASN A 25 22.29 -17.77 -30.29
N LEU A 26 22.28 -16.46 -30.01
CA LEU A 26 22.87 -15.42 -30.86
C LEU A 26 24.40 -15.34 -30.67
N THR A 27 25.11 -16.44 -30.89
CA THR A 27 26.58 -16.41 -30.92
C THR A 27 27.09 -17.40 -31.96
N ILE A 28 27.19 -16.93 -33.20
CA ILE A 28 28.00 -17.55 -34.25
C ILE A 28 29.00 -16.48 -34.69
N ALA A 29 30.02 -16.26 -33.86
CA ALA A 29 31.26 -15.62 -34.27
C ALA A 29 32.36 -16.11 -33.31
N SER A 30 33.22 -16.99 -33.81
CA SER A 30 34.53 -17.25 -33.21
C SER A 30 35.45 -16.11 -33.63
N ASP A 31 35.85 -15.25 -32.70
CA ASP A 31 36.88 -14.24 -32.95
C ASP A 31 38.11 -14.48 -32.07
N THR A 32 39.26 -14.24 -32.67
CA THR A 32 40.53 -14.92 -32.48
C THR A 32 41.40 -14.18 -31.47
N VAL A 33 41.50 -14.70 -30.24
CA VAL A 33 42.64 -14.38 -29.36
C VAL A 33 43.30 -15.68 -28.91
N LYS A 34 44.57 -15.84 -29.30
CA LYS A 34 45.37 -17.05 -29.08
C LYS A 34 45.64 -17.28 -27.58
N PRO A 35 45.63 -18.53 -27.10
CA PRO A 35 46.02 -18.84 -25.73
C PRO A 35 47.53 -18.61 -25.54
N ARG A 36 47.92 -17.84 -24.52
CA ARG A 36 49.31 -17.70 -24.09
C ARG A 36 49.66 -18.85 -23.17
N VAL A 37 50.44 -19.81 -23.66
CA VAL A 37 51.14 -20.82 -22.86
C VAL A 37 52.63 -20.65 -23.12
N THR A 38 53.43 -20.51 -22.07
CA THR A 38 54.60 -21.35 -21.78
C THR A 38 55.27 -20.89 -20.47
N ASP A 39 55.48 -21.90 -19.64
CA ASP A 39 56.13 -21.93 -18.33
C ASP A 39 57.55 -21.37 -18.27
N SER A 40 57.93 -20.97 -17.06
CA SER A 40 59.31 -21.10 -16.58
C SER A 40 59.28 -21.82 -15.23
N LEU A 41 59.90 -22.99 -15.23
CA LEU A 41 60.00 -23.95 -14.14
C LEU A 41 60.82 -23.38 -12.98
N THR A 42 60.39 -23.53 -11.72
CA THR A 42 61.21 -24.21 -10.70
C THR A 42 60.34 -24.76 -9.57
N LYS A 43 60.46 -26.07 -9.35
CA LYS A 43 59.84 -26.88 -8.31
C LYS A 43 60.75 -26.90 -7.08
N ILE A 44 60.24 -26.58 -5.87
CA ILE A 44 60.90 -26.94 -4.60
C ILE A 44 59.83 -27.43 -3.58
N ASN A 45 59.86 -28.76 -3.35
CA ASN A 45 59.47 -29.62 -2.19
C ASN A 45 58.25 -29.29 -1.30
N GLN A 46 57.14 -30.05 -1.39
CA GLN A 46 56.72 -31.24 -0.57
C GLN A 46 55.94 -30.89 0.73
N PRO A 47 55.14 -31.81 1.34
CA PRO A 47 53.92 -32.49 0.88
C PRO A 47 52.68 -32.15 1.77
N VAL A 48 51.49 -32.54 1.31
CA VAL A 48 50.19 -32.42 1.99
C VAL A 48 49.95 -33.53 3.03
N SER A 49 49.38 -33.20 4.21
CA SER A 49 48.17 -33.83 4.77
C SER A 49 47.83 -33.40 6.22
N ASP A 50 46.54 -33.11 6.41
CA ASP A 50 45.64 -33.39 7.54
C ASP A 50 45.90 -32.81 8.95
N THR A 51 44.96 -31.97 9.44
CA THR A 51 43.99 -32.34 10.50
C THR A 51 43.14 -31.12 10.90
N SER A 52 41.84 -31.37 11.03
CA SER A 52 40.77 -30.56 11.63
C SER A 52 41.17 -29.57 12.73
N SER A 53 40.60 -28.36 12.68
CA SER A 53 39.66 -27.89 13.72
C SER A 53 39.14 -26.49 13.38
N LEU A 54 37.83 -26.35 13.18
CA LEU A 54 37.14 -25.11 13.56
C LEU A 54 37.13 -25.08 15.10
N PRO A 55 37.47 -23.94 15.73
CA PRO A 55 36.38 -23.06 16.15
C PRO A 55 36.80 -21.58 16.14
N GLY A 56 36.24 -20.80 15.24
CA GLY A 56 36.40 -19.34 15.25
C GLY A 56 35.05 -18.73 14.97
N ALA A 57 34.38 -18.25 16.01
CA ALA A 57 33.11 -17.56 15.92
C ALA A 57 33.25 -16.30 15.04
N ASP A 58 32.95 -16.43 13.75
CA ASP A 58 32.86 -15.28 12.86
C ASP A 58 31.45 -14.67 12.95
N SER A 59 31.13 -14.22 14.16
CA SER A 59 30.07 -13.25 14.37
C SER A 59 30.59 -11.92 13.87
N LEU A 60 30.64 -11.75 12.55
CA LEU A 60 30.61 -10.43 11.92
C LEU A 60 29.30 -9.80 12.38
N GLN A 61 29.35 -9.16 13.55
CA GLN A 61 28.27 -8.36 14.06
C GLN A 61 28.02 -7.26 13.04
N LEU A 62 27.01 -7.49 12.21
CA LEU A 62 26.43 -6.49 11.35
C LEU A 62 25.97 -5.37 12.29
N ARG A 63 26.84 -4.38 12.50
CA ARG A 63 26.47 -3.16 13.20
C ARG A 63 25.43 -2.48 12.35
N VAL A 64 24.17 -2.77 12.61
CA VAL A 64 23.04 -1.99 12.11
C VAL A 64 23.16 -0.63 12.78
N LYS A 65 23.91 0.26 12.14
CA LYS A 65 23.95 1.67 12.47
C LYS A 65 22.60 2.20 12.04
N THR A 66 21.63 2.17 12.96
CA THR A 66 20.36 2.87 12.78
C THR A 66 20.72 4.35 12.71
N ASP A 67 20.82 4.89 11.50
CA ASP A 67 20.96 6.32 11.32
C ASP A 67 19.68 6.95 11.87
N THR A 68 19.79 7.62 13.03
CA THR A 68 18.69 8.38 13.61
C THR A 68 18.39 9.54 12.68
N PHE A 69 17.39 9.39 11.81
CA PHE A 69 16.86 10.48 11.01
C PHE A 69 16.19 11.49 11.96
N ASN A 70 16.93 12.51 12.39
CA ASN A 70 16.36 13.68 13.05
C ASN A 70 15.59 14.49 12.00
N LEU A 71 14.36 14.04 11.71
CA LEU A 71 13.41 14.75 10.86
C LEU A 71 12.93 15.99 11.62
N LYS A 72 13.38 17.18 11.19
CA LYS A 72 12.82 18.44 11.68
C LYS A 72 11.37 18.55 11.17
N LEU A 73 10.39 18.24 12.02
CA LEU A 73 8.99 18.53 11.72
C LEU A 73 8.82 20.05 11.56
N SER A 74 8.16 20.47 10.48
CA SER A 74 7.71 21.85 10.32
C SER A 74 6.67 22.17 11.39
N LYS A 75 6.54 23.45 11.77
CA LYS A 75 5.46 23.92 12.67
C LYS A 75 4.05 23.60 12.14
N ASP A 76 3.94 23.37 10.83
CA ASP A 76 2.68 22.99 10.18
C ASP A 76 2.50 21.48 10.04
N SER A 77 3.35 20.67 10.67
CA SER A 77 3.16 19.21 10.65
C SER A 77 2.02 18.81 11.57
N LEU A 78 1.35 17.70 11.25
CA LEU A 78 0.37 17.09 12.15
C LEU A 78 1.04 16.65 13.47
N GLU A 79 0.29 16.70 14.56
CA GLU A 79 0.78 16.34 15.90
C GLU A 79 1.02 14.83 16.03
N ALA A 80 0.27 14.03 15.28
CA ALA A 80 0.32 12.58 15.27
C ALA A 80 0.49 12.03 13.85
N PRO A 81 1.05 10.82 13.67
CA PRO A 81 1.11 10.18 12.36
C PRO A 81 -0.30 9.84 11.86
N LEU A 82 -0.60 10.23 10.62
CA LEU A 82 -1.81 9.83 9.93
C LEU A 82 -1.59 8.49 9.23
N LYS A 83 -2.42 7.49 9.54
CA LYS A 83 -2.43 6.19 8.85
C LYS A 83 -3.58 6.18 7.86
N TYR A 84 -3.33 5.77 6.63
CA TYR A 84 -4.35 5.71 5.60
C TYR A 84 -4.17 4.46 4.74
N GLU A 85 -5.29 3.87 4.34
CA GLU A 85 -5.39 2.64 3.58
C GLU A 85 -6.54 2.78 2.58
N ALA A 86 -6.37 2.18 1.40
CA ALA A 86 -7.36 2.13 0.34
C ALA A 86 -7.34 0.74 -0.30
N ALA A 87 -8.52 0.20 -0.60
CA ALA A 87 -8.65 -1.14 -1.16
C ALA A 87 -8.33 -1.19 -2.66
N ASP A 88 -8.61 -0.13 -3.40
CA ASP A 88 -8.36 -0.07 -4.84
C ASP A 88 -7.07 0.69 -5.16
N SER A 89 -7.02 1.98 -4.84
CA SER A 89 -5.84 2.79 -5.19
C SER A 89 -5.65 4.06 -4.36
N VAL A 90 -4.39 4.52 -4.33
CA VAL A 90 -4.00 5.82 -3.78
C VAL A 90 -3.28 6.61 -4.87
N VAL A 91 -3.80 7.80 -5.17
CA VAL A 91 -3.26 8.74 -6.16
C VAL A 91 -2.67 9.95 -5.42
N VAL A 92 -1.36 10.12 -5.53
CA VAL A 92 -0.65 11.25 -4.91
C VAL A 92 -0.33 12.31 -5.96
N LEU A 93 -0.95 13.48 -5.83
CA LEU A 93 -0.69 14.63 -6.67
C LEU A 93 0.35 15.53 -5.99
N ILE A 94 1.61 15.41 -6.41
CA ILE A 94 2.74 16.14 -5.81
C ILE A 94 2.57 17.66 -5.97
N GLN A 95 2.25 18.12 -7.18
CA GLN A 95 2.09 19.55 -7.46
C GLN A 95 0.89 20.16 -6.74
N GLY A 96 -0.23 19.43 -6.71
CA GLY A 96 -1.44 19.84 -6.01
C GLY A 96 -1.40 19.58 -4.51
N LYS A 97 -0.37 18.89 -3.99
CA LYS A 97 -0.24 18.45 -2.60
C LYS A 97 -1.51 17.74 -2.09
N LYS A 98 -2.11 16.91 -2.95
CA LYS A 98 -3.34 16.16 -2.67
C LYS A 98 -3.10 14.67 -2.70
N ILE A 99 -3.81 13.94 -1.86
CA ILE A 99 -3.83 12.48 -1.83
C ILE A 99 -5.29 12.06 -2.02
N ILE A 100 -5.56 11.28 -3.07
CA ILE A 100 -6.90 10.80 -3.38
C ILE A 100 -6.90 9.29 -3.23
N MET A 101 -7.83 8.77 -2.45
CA MET A 101 -7.93 7.36 -2.10
C MET A 101 -9.27 6.82 -2.61
N TYR A 102 -9.22 5.65 -3.23
CA TYR A 102 -10.36 5.00 -3.87
C TYR A 102 -10.56 3.59 -3.34
N GLY A 103 -11.84 3.22 -3.19
CA GLY A 103 -12.27 1.89 -2.78
C GLY A 103 -12.06 1.68 -1.29
N LYS A 104 -13.16 1.52 -0.53
CA LYS A 104 -13.19 1.18 0.91
C LYS A 104 -11.99 1.70 1.70
N THR A 105 -11.87 3.02 1.74
CA THR A 105 -10.73 3.67 2.37
C THR A 105 -10.88 3.66 3.89
N LYS A 106 -9.76 3.63 4.61
CA LYS A 106 -9.70 3.78 6.06
C LYS A 106 -8.59 4.75 6.42
N THR A 107 -8.92 5.80 7.17
CA THR A 107 -7.99 6.83 7.63
C THR A 107 -8.08 6.92 9.15
N ASN A 108 -6.97 6.70 9.84
CA ASN A 108 -6.89 6.75 11.29
C ASN A 108 -5.96 7.89 11.73
N TYR A 109 -6.48 8.76 12.59
CA TYR A 109 -5.75 9.88 13.19
C TYR A 109 -6.07 9.96 14.68
N GLN A 110 -5.09 9.74 15.54
CA GLN A 110 -5.29 9.67 17.00
C GLN A 110 -6.38 8.64 17.37
N THR A 111 -7.54 9.10 17.87
CA THR A 111 -8.71 8.27 18.21
C THR A 111 -9.78 8.22 17.12
N ILE A 112 -9.59 8.99 16.05
CA ILE A 112 -10.56 9.15 14.96
C ILE A 112 -10.30 8.09 13.90
N GLU A 113 -11.37 7.39 13.52
CA GLU A 113 -11.43 6.52 12.35
C GLU A 113 -12.41 7.11 11.32
N LEU A 114 -11.93 7.34 10.10
CA LEU A 114 -12.72 7.83 8.98
C LEU A 114 -12.66 6.80 7.85
N SER A 115 -13.82 6.30 7.42
CA SER A 115 -13.92 5.32 6.34
C SER A 115 -14.92 5.78 5.28
N ALA A 116 -14.56 5.69 4.00
CA ALA A 116 -15.47 6.04 2.90
C ALA A 116 -15.06 5.39 1.57
N PRO A 117 -15.97 5.36 0.58
CA PRO A 117 -15.65 4.87 -0.77
C PRO A 117 -14.59 5.72 -1.48
N ARG A 118 -14.61 7.04 -1.26
CA ARG A 118 -13.64 7.99 -1.80
C ARG A 118 -13.23 8.99 -0.74
N VAL A 119 -11.93 9.21 -0.61
CA VAL A 119 -11.37 10.22 0.31
C VAL A 119 -10.35 11.07 -0.43
N GLU A 120 -10.42 12.38 -0.24
CA GLU A 120 -9.44 13.35 -0.72
C GLU A 120 -8.82 14.08 0.48
N MET A 121 -7.50 14.02 0.61
CA MET A 121 -6.75 14.78 1.59
C MET A 121 -5.93 15.87 0.92
N ASP A 122 -6.17 17.10 1.35
CA ASP A 122 -5.38 18.27 0.98
C ASP A 122 -4.31 18.52 2.05
N GLN A 123 -3.03 18.33 1.70
CA GLN A 123 -1.92 18.44 2.65
C GLN A 123 -1.60 19.91 3.01
N GLN A 124 -2.01 20.89 2.19
CA GLN A 124 -1.77 22.31 2.48
C GLN A 124 -2.71 22.82 3.55
N THR A 125 -3.98 22.49 3.42
CA THR A 125 -5.04 22.92 4.34
C THR A 125 -5.26 21.94 5.50
N GLN A 126 -4.71 20.73 5.39
CA GLN A 126 -4.90 19.62 6.31
C GLN A 126 -6.37 19.18 6.42
N ILE A 127 -7.12 19.38 5.33
CA ILE A 127 -8.52 19.00 5.22
C ILE A 127 -8.61 17.64 4.55
N VAL A 128 -9.31 16.72 5.19
CA VAL A 128 -9.78 15.48 4.58
C VAL A 128 -11.26 15.62 4.21
N THR A 129 -11.61 15.17 3.01
CA THR A 129 -12.96 15.13 2.48
C THR A 129 -13.29 13.69 2.15
N ALA A 130 -14.19 13.09 2.91
CA ALA A 130 -14.72 11.75 2.68
C ALA A 130 -16.10 11.84 2.06
N VAL A 131 -16.33 11.07 0.99
CA VAL A 131 -17.55 11.11 0.19
C VAL A 131 -18.05 9.67 -0.02
N ASN A 132 -19.28 9.42 0.40
CA ASN A 132 -20.33 9.10 -0.55
C ASN A 132 -20.05 8.27 -1.81
N SER A 133 -20.49 7.01 -1.90
CA SER A 133 -20.77 6.39 -3.21
C SER A 133 -22.27 6.43 -3.50
N LYS A 134 -22.65 6.89 -4.70
CA LYS A 134 -24.03 6.94 -5.19
C LYS A 134 -24.13 6.17 -6.51
N ASP A 135 -25.27 5.55 -6.75
CA ASP A 135 -25.59 4.91 -8.03
C ASP A 135 -26.03 5.96 -9.08
N SER A 136 -26.39 5.50 -10.29
CA SER A 136 -26.90 6.37 -11.35
C SER A 136 -28.26 7.01 -11.05
N THR A 137 -29.00 6.49 -10.07
CA THR A 137 -30.32 6.99 -9.66
C THR A 137 -30.25 7.95 -8.46
N GLY A 138 -29.05 8.14 -7.89
CA GLY A 138 -28.79 9.01 -6.75
C GLY A 138 -28.93 8.34 -5.38
N LEU A 139 -29.19 7.03 -5.35
CA LEU A 139 -29.25 6.24 -4.12
C LEU A 139 -27.84 6.03 -3.56
N VAL A 140 -27.71 6.22 -2.25
CA VAL A 140 -26.45 6.01 -1.53
C VAL A 140 -26.17 4.52 -1.41
N LEU A 141 -25.08 4.05 -2.01
CA LEU A 141 -24.63 2.66 -1.94
C LEU A 141 -23.78 2.41 -0.68
N GLU A 142 -22.83 3.31 -0.44
CA GLU A 142 -21.89 3.21 0.68
C GLU A 142 -21.71 4.62 1.28
N PRO A 143 -22.13 4.87 2.54
CA PRO A 143 -21.96 6.17 3.18
C PRO A 143 -20.51 6.38 3.66
N ALA A 144 -20.16 7.64 3.93
CA ALA A 144 -18.97 7.93 4.73
C ALA A 144 -19.28 7.63 6.21
N HIS A 145 -18.35 6.99 6.89
CA HIS A 145 -18.44 6.60 8.29
C HIS A 145 -17.34 7.30 9.09
N PHE A 146 -17.72 7.95 10.18
CA PHE A 146 -16.81 8.57 11.12
C PHE A 146 -17.04 8.01 12.50
N LYS A 147 -15.94 7.69 13.18
CA LYS A 147 -15.94 7.18 14.55
C LYS A 147 -14.86 7.88 15.37
N ASP A 148 -15.24 8.34 16.55
CA ASP A 148 -14.34 8.91 17.55
C ASP A 148 -14.78 8.45 18.95
N GLY A 149 -14.05 7.48 19.49
CA GLY A 149 -14.42 6.81 20.74
C GLY A 149 -15.79 6.12 20.64
N GLU A 150 -16.75 6.59 21.43
CA GLU A 150 -18.14 6.11 21.46
C GLU A 150 -19.06 6.83 20.47
N ASN A 151 -18.61 7.94 19.89
CA ASN A 151 -19.39 8.69 18.92
C ASN A 151 -19.17 8.10 17.53
N GLU A 152 -20.23 7.61 16.90
CA GLU A 152 -20.20 7.15 15.51
C GLU A 152 -21.37 7.72 14.72
N PHE A 153 -21.10 8.06 13.46
CA PHE A 153 -22.12 8.55 12.55
C PHE A 153 -21.78 8.26 11.09
N TYR A 154 -22.83 8.25 10.29
CA TYR A 154 -22.78 8.06 8.85
C TYR A 154 -23.24 9.34 8.16
N SER A 155 -22.59 9.72 7.07
CA SER A 155 -22.92 10.93 6.32
C SER A 155 -22.71 10.75 4.83
N ASP A 156 -23.32 11.63 4.03
CA ASP A 156 -23.03 11.71 2.60
C ASP A 156 -21.60 12.23 2.36
N THR A 157 -21.24 13.29 3.08
CA THR A 157 -19.94 13.94 2.96
C THR A 157 -19.47 14.38 4.34
N ILE A 158 -18.19 14.15 4.61
CA ILE A 158 -17.52 14.57 5.85
C ILE A 158 -16.28 15.35 5.46
N ARG A 159 -16.18 16.59 5.92
CA ARG A 159 -14.96 17.40 5.84
C ARG A 159 -14.40 17.59 7.23
N TYR A 160 -13.14 17.25 7.43
CA TYR A 160 -12.47 17.39 8.72
C TYR A 160 -11.10 18.03 8.54
N ASN A 161 -10.78 19.02 9.36
CA ASN A 161 -9.46 19.63 9.39
C ASN A 161 -8.65 19.04 10.56
N PHE A 162 -7.58 18.30 10.25
CA PHE A 162 -6.75 17.66 11.27
C PHE A 162 -5.92 18.65 12.11
N LYS A 163 -5.69 19.87 11.61
CA LYS A 163 -4.97 20.94 12.33
C LYS A 163 -5.85 21.56 13.40
N SER A 164 -7.04 22.02 12.99
CA SER A 164 -7.94 22.76 13.86
C SER A 164 -8.91 21.85 14.61
N GLN A 165 -8.96 20.58 14.25
CA GLN A 165 -9.88 19.57 14.79
C GLN A 165 -11.36 19.90 14.54
N ILE A 166 -11.65 20.72 13.53
CA ILE A 166 -13.01 21.16 13.18
C ILE A 166 -13.53 20.31 12.01
N GLY A 167 -14.73 19.75 12.17
CA GLY A 167 -15.43 18.97 11.16
C GLY A 167 -16.77 19.55 10.76
N VAL A 168 -17.18 19.30 9.52
CA VAL A 168 -18.53 19.56 8.98
C VAL A 168 -19.00 18.31 8.25
N SER A 169 -20.23 17.89 8.52
CA SER A 169 -20.86 16.74 7.86
C SER A 169 -22.21 17.13 7.26
N TRP A 170 -22.57 16.46 6.16
CA TRP A 170 -23.82 16.69 5.43
C TRP A 170 -24.64 15.41 5.35
N ASN A 171 -25.96 15.54 5.48
CA ASN A 171 -26.92 14.43 5.49
C ASN A 171 -26.52 13.32 6.47
N THR A 172 -26.35 13.71 7.73
CA THR A 172 -25.79 12.85 8.78
C THR A 172 -26.89 12.05 9.48
N SER A 173 -26.62 10.77 9.66
CA SER A 173 -27.39 9.84 10.48
C SER A 173 -26.51 9.31 11.60
N THR A 174 -26.97 9.45 12.84
CA THR A 174 -26.31 8.91 14.03
C THR A 174 -27.12 7.73 14.58
N GLN A 175 -26.44 6.73 15.13
CA GLN A 175 -27.07 5.69 15.95
C GLN A 175 -26.67 5.91 17.41
N GLN A 176 -27.64 6.20 18.25
CA GLN A 176 -27.47 6.27 19.70
C GLN A 176 -28.47 5.31 20.33
N GLY A 177 -28.03 4.09 20.67
CA GLY A 177 -28.91 3.01 21.11
C GLY A 177 -29.83 2.50 19.98
N GLU A 178 -31.12 2.30 20.26
CA GLU A 178 -32.13 1.92 19.24
C GLU A 178 -32.66 3.11 18.43
N PHE A 179 -32.21 4.34 18.72
CA PHE A 179 -32.72 5.55 18.08
C PHE A 179 -31.80 6.03 16.96
N ILE A 180 -32.39 6.27 15.78
CA ILE A 180 -31.71 6.88 14.63
C ILE A 180 -32.12 8.35 14.56
N ALA A 181 -31.17 9.26 14.74
CA ALA A 181 -31.41 10.69 14.51
C ALA A 181 -30.92 11.07 13.10
N GLN A 182 -31.77 11.78 12.36
CA GLN A 182 -31.47 12.34 11.04
C GLN A 182 -31.75 13.83 11.05
N ARG A 183 -30.83 14.63 10.51
CA ARG A 183 -31.05 16.07 10.33
C ARG A 183 -31.96 16.28 9.10
N PRO A 184 -33.15 16.88 9.23
CA PRO A 184 -33.98 17.20 8.07
C PRO A 184 -33.31 18.28 7.21
N LEU A 185 -33.53 18.19 5.89
CA LEU A 185 -32.99 19.07 4.85
C LEU A 185 -33.44 20.53 5.03
#